data_AF-A0A536CD13-F1
#
_entry.id   AF-A0A536CD13-F1
#
_cell.length_a   1.000
_cell.length_b   1.000
_cell.length_c   1.000
_cell.angle_alpha   90.00
_cell.angle_beta   90.00
_cell.angle_gamma   90.00
#
_symmetry.space_group_name_H-M   'P 1'
#
loop_
_entity.id
_entity.type
_entity.pdbx_description
1 polymer ?
#
loop_
_entity_poly.entity_id
_entity_poly.type
_entity_poly.pdbx_seq_one_letter_code
_entity_poly.pdbx_strand_id
1 'polypeptide(L)'
;MKLAVHPEVAAALAARRAVVALESTVIAHGLPRPQNLAAARALEHEVRGLGPTPATIAIADGRAVVGADDALLVRLAEDPSVAKVSRRDLAPVLARRGLGATTVAATVEIAARAGISVMATGGIGGVHRGGERSFDESADLEAIARQPVCVVCAGAKLVLDLALTLERLETLGVPVVGYGTDELPAFYVRSSGLRLEHRVEDALAAARVVREQLSRGAGIVVAVPIAAGDALDRREAEAEVARALQTAEQQGVRGAALTPFLLGQLSDATGGRSLAANLSLLRANARVAAQIALALAI
;
A
#
# COMPACT_ATOMS: atom_id res chain seq x y z
N MET A 1 -19.25 7.20 8.55
CA MET A 1 -18.52 7.61 7.33
C MET A 1 -19.44 7.43 6.13
N LYS A 2 -19.69 8.48 5.34
CA LYS A 2 -20.51 8.39 4.11
C LYS A 2 -19.60 8.06 2.93
N LEU A 3 -19.99 7.08 2.12
CA LEU A 3 -19.27 6.71 0.89
C LEU A 3 -19.80 7.52 -0.30
N ALA A 4 -18.90 7.94 -1.18
CA ALA A 4 -19.19 8.39 -2.54
C ALA A 4 -18.53 7.41 -3.50
N VAL A 5 -19.31 6.47 -4.04
CA VAL A 5 -18.80 5.44 -4.94
C VAL A 5 -18.98 5.90 -6.38
N HIS A 6 -17.90 5.89 -7.16
CA HIS A 6 -17.93 6.25 -8.57
C HIS A 6 -18.89 5.31 -9.33
N PRO A 7 -19.69 5.82 -10.31
CA PRO A 7 -20.65 4.99 -11.03
C PRO A 7 -20.06 3.72 -11.66
N GLU A 8 -18.85 3.81 -12.23
CA GLU A 8 -18.14 2.64 -12.81
C GLU A 8 -17.88 1.57 -11.74
N VAL A 9 -17.43 1.97 -10.56
CA VAL A 9 -17.14 1.06 -9.43
C VAL A 9 -18.43 0.49 -8.88
N ALA A 10 -19.46 1.31 -8.69
CA ALA A 10 -20.77 0.86 -8.22
C ALA A 10 -21.39 -0.18 -9.18
N ALA A 11 -21.29 0.05 -10.50
CA ALA A 11 -21.75 -0.91 -11.50
C ALA A 11 -20.93 -2.21 -11.51
N ALA A 12 -19.62 -2.14 -11.30
CA ALA A 12 -18.77 -3.33 -11.18
C ALA A 12 -19.15 -4.17 -9.95
N LEU A 13 -19.29 -3.53 -8.79
CA LEU A 13 -19.69 -4.19 -7.54
C LEU A 13 -21.08 -4.82 -7.65
N ALA A 14 -22.06 -4.10 -8.19
CA ALA A 14 -23.42 -4.60 -8.39
C ALA A 14 -23.46 -5.83 -9.32
N ALA A 15 -22.59 -5.84 -10.33
CA ALA A 15 -22.44 -6.96 -11.27
C ALA A 15 -21.47 -8.06 -10.76
N ARG A 16 -20.97 -7.96 -9.52
CA ARG A 16 -19.94 -8.86 -8.96
C ARG A 16 -18.70 -9.01 -9.84
N ARG A 17 -18.36 -7.97 -10.60
CA ARG A 17 -17.11 -7.90 -11.37
C ARG A 17 -15.95 -7.51 -10.46
N ALA A 18 -14.75 -7.96 -10.81
CA ALA A 18 -13.54 -7.67 -10.07
C ALA A 18 -13.28 -6.15 -9.96
N VAL A 19 -12.95 -5.70 -8.76
CA VAL A 19 -12.56 -4.32 -8.43
C VAL A 19 -11.26 -4.38 -7.63
N VAL A 20 -10.31 -3.48 -7.93
CA VAL A 20 -9.06 -3.35 -7.18
C VAL A 20 -8.98 -1.95 -6.58
N ALA A 21 -8.89 -1.88 -5.25
CA ALA A 21 -8.66 -0.62 -4.55
C ALA A 21 -7.20 -0.16 -4.71
N LEU A 22 -7.01 1.15 -4.84
CA LEU A 22 -5.69 1.80 -4.86
C LEU A 22 -5.66 2.90 -3.79
N GLU A 23 -4.57 3.03 -3.04
CA GLU A 23 -4.43 4.12 -2.07
C GLU A 23 -4.02 5.44 -2.72
N SER A 24 -4.27 6.56 -2.04
CA SER A 24 -3.93 7.90 -2.53
C SER A 24 -2.74 8.54 -1.81
N THR A 25 -2.24 7.98 -0.69
CA THR A 25 -1.03 8.51 -0.02
C THR A 25 0.19 8.45 -0.92
N VAL A 26 0.34 7.39 -1.73
CA VAL A 26 1.38 7.31 -2.76
C VAL A 26 1.37 8.50 -3.71
N ILE A 27 0.20 9.07 -3.98
CA ILE A 27 0.02 10.22 -4.88
C ILE A 27 0.43 11.52 -4.19
N ALA A 28 -0.09 11.79 -2.99
CA ALA A 28 0.12 13.08 -2.33
C ALA A 28 1.42 13.16 -1.53
N HIS A 29 1.92 12.04 -1.00
CA HIS A 29 3.00 12.01 -0.01
C HIS A 29 4.08 10.95 -0.27
N GLY A 30 3.87 10.05 -1.24
CA GLY A 30 4.79 8.93 -1.51
C GLY A 30 5.65 9.08 -2.76
N LEU A 31 5.25 9.95 -3.71
CA LEU A 31 5.96 10.18 -4.96
C LEU A 31 6.13 11.69 -5.20
N PRO A 32 7.25 12.11 -5.81
CA PRO A 32 7.46 13.51 -6.16
C PRO A 32 6.58 13.94 -7.34
N ARG A 33 6.35 15.24 -7.46
CA ARG A 33 5.70 15.87 -8.62
C ARG A 33 6.72 16.05 -9.76
N PRO A 34 6.32 15.87 -11.02
CA PRO A 34 4.98 15.50 -11.52
C PRO A 34 4.75 13.97 -11.61
N GLN A 35 5.70 13.14 -11.17
CA GLN A 35 5.66 11.68 -11.34
C GLN A 35 4.48 11.05 -10.59
N ASN A 36 4.03 11.66 -9.50
CA ASN A 36 2.91 11.17 -8.69
C ASN A 36 1.59 11.01 -9.47
N LEU A 37 1.16 12.03 -10.22
CA LEU A 37 -0.07 11.96 -11.02
C LEU A 37 0.05 10.94 -12.17
N ALA A 38 1.21 10.94 -12.84
CA ALA A 38 1.49 9.99 -13.90
C ALA A 38 1.47 8.54 -13.38
N ALA A 39 2.02 8.31 -12.19
CA ALA A 39 1.98 7.01 -11.53
C ALA A 39 0.54 6.59 -11.17
N ALA A 40 -0.26 7.49 -10.59
CA ALA A 40 -1.66 7.20 -10.26
C ALA A 40 -2.45 6.71 -11.48
N ARG A 41 -2.38 7.46 -12.58
CA ARG A 41 -3.04 7.11 -13.85
C ARG A 41 -2.49 5.80 -14.44
N ALA A 42 -1.18 5.59 -14.35
CA ALA A 42 -0.56 4.35 -14.81
C ALA A 42 -1.10 3.15 -14.02
N LEU A 43 -1.25 3.25 -12.70
CA LEU A 43 -1.79 2.14 -11.90
C LEU A 43 -3.24 1.84 -12.24
N GLU A 44 -4.09 2.85 -12.42
CA GLU A 44 -5.46 2.63 -12.90
C GLU A 44 -5.48 1.96 -14.28
N HIS A 45 -4.55 2.34 -15.16
CA HIS A 45 -4.40 1.73 -16.47
C HIS A 45 -3.95 0.27 -16.40
N GLU A 46 -2.98 -0.08 -15.55
CA GLU A 46 -2.53 -1.48 -15.37
C GLU A 46 -3.67 -2.38 -14.89
N VAL A 47 -4.45 -1.91 -13.91
CA VAL A 47 -5.62 -2.65 -13.41
C VAL A 47 -6.68 -2.79 -14.51
N ARG A 48 -7.07 -1.69 -15.15
CA ARG A 48 -8.10 -1.69 -16.20
C ARG A 48 -7.70 -2.55 -17.40
N GLY A 49 -6.43 -2.52 -17.79
CA GLY A 49 -5.89 -3.30 -18.92
C GLY A 49 -5.98 -4.81 -18.73
N LEU A 50 -6.10 -5.29 -17.48
CA LEU A 50 -6.30 -6.70 -17.17
C LEU A 50 -7.79 -7.06 -16.97
N GLY A 51 -8.70 -6.09 -16.91
CA GLY A 51 -10.15 -6.31 -16.83
C GLY A 51 -10.84 -5.80 -15.57
N PRO A 52 -10.25 -5.86 -14.35
CA PRO A 52 -10.87 -5.29 -13.16
C PRO A 52 -11.08 -3.77 -13.26
N THR A 53 -12.09 -3.27 -12.54
CA THR A 53 -12.30 -1.82 -12.40
C THR A 53 -11.37 -1.27 -11.30
N PRO A 54 -10.50 -0.28 -11.58
CA PRO A 54 -9.71 0.38 -10.55
C PRO A 54 -10.60 1.28 -9.67
N ALA A 55 -10.30 1.33 -8.38
CA ALA A 55 -10.96 2.20 -7.44
C ALA A 55 -9.92 2.92 -6.56
N THR A 56 -9.37 4.04 -7.04
CA THR A 56 -8.53 4.90 -6.20
C THR A 56 -9.37 5.51 -5.08
N ILE A 57 -8.95 5.32 -3.83
CA ILE A 57 -9.71 5.74 -2.64
C ILE A 57 -9.10 6.99 -2.01
N ALA A 58 -9.94 7.96 -1.68
CA ALA A 58 -9.54 9.23 -1.07
C ALA A 58 -10.66 9.81 -0.18
N ILE A 59 -10.38 10.94 0.48
CA ILE A 59 -11.38 11.75 1.18
C ILE A 59 -11.55 13.08 0.45
N ALA A 60 -12.79 13.45 0.14
CA ALA A 60 -13.12 14.76 -0.42
C ALA A 60 -14.52 15.20 0.00
N ASP A 61 -14.68 16.49 0.31
CA ASP A 61 -15.97 17.15 0.53
C ASP A 61 -16.86 16.45 1.58
N GLY A 62 -16.22 15.89 2.61
CA GLY A 62 -16.85 15.19 3.72
C GLY A 62 -17.30 13.76 3.41
N ARG A 63 -16.77 13.16 2.35
CA ARG A 63 -17.08 11.80 1.91
C ARG A 63 -15.81 10.99 1.70
N ALA A 64 -15.89 9.69 1.97
CA ALA A 64 -14.89 8.74 1.51
C ALA A 64 -15.22 8.36 0.06
N VAL A 65 -14.39 8.81 -0.86
CA VAL A 65 -14.53 8.59 -2.31
C VAL A 65 -13.92 7.25 -2.66
N VAL A 66 -14.67 6.43 -3.41
CA VAL A 66 -14.25 5.12 -3.91
C VAL A 66 -14.32 5.14 -5.43
N GLY A 67 -13.15 5.23 -6.06
CA GLY A 67 -13.01 5.59 -7.47
C GLY A 67 -12.88 7.10 -7.63
N ALA A 68 -11.69 7.64 -7.38
CA ALA A 68 -11.39 9.03 -7.70
C ALA A 68 -11.47 9.24 -9.22
N ASP A 69 -12.13 10.32 -9.64
CA ASP A 69 -12.08 10.76 -11.03
C ASP A 69 -10.76 11.49 -11.31
N ASP A 70 -10.48 11.78 -12.58
CA ASP A 70 -9.24 12.44 -12.98
C ASP A 70 -9.06 13.81 -12.31
N ALA A 71 -10.16 14.56 -12.11
CA ALA A 71 -10.13 15.84 -11.42
C ALA A 71 -9.69 15.69 -9.96
N LEU A 72 -10.19 14.68 -9.24
CA LEU A 72 -9.75 14.40 -7.87
C LEU A 72 -8.32 13.86 -7.84
N LEU A 73 -7.89 13.04 -8.81
CA LEU A 73 -6.50 12.62 -8.92
C LEU A 73 -5.54 13.81 -9.08
N VAL A 74 -5.88 14.77 -9.95
CA VAL A 74 -5.12 16.02 -10.13
C VAL A 74 -5.06 16.80 -8.82
N ARG A 75 -6.20 16.99 -8.15
CA ARG A 75 -6.24 17.69 -6.84
C ARG A 75 -5.36 16.99 -5.80
N LEU A 76 -5.43 15.67 -5.68
CA LEU A 76 -4.59 14.90 -4.75
C LEU A 76 -3.10 15.03 -5.08
N ALA A 77 -2.74 15.14 -6.36
CA ALA A 77 -1.37 15.26 -6.79
C ALA A 77 -0.79 16.67 -6.61
N GLU A 78 -1.60 17.71 -6.77
CA GLU A 78 -1.15 19.11 -6.89
C GLU A 78 -1.45 19.99 -5.66
N ASP A 79 -2.48 19.69 -4.88
CA ASP A 79 -2.82 20.50 -3.71
C ASP A 79 -1.86 20.20 -2.54
N PRO A 80 -1.06 21.19 -2.07
CA PRO A 80 -0.12 20.97 -0.97
C PRO A 80 -0.81 20.81 0.40
N SER A 81 -2.10 21.13 0.51
CA SER A 81 -2.88 21.04 1.75
C SER A 81 -3.51 19.66 1.97
N VAL A 82 -3.35 18.73 1.03
CA VAL A 82 -3.87 17.36 1.12
C VAL A 82 -3.38 16.74 2.43
N ALA A 83 -4.32 16.31 3.27
CA ALA A 83 -3.97 15.63 4.50
C ALA A 83 -3.56 14.18 4.22
N LYS A 84 -2.52 13.69 4.88
CA LYS A 84 -2.26 12.24 4.99
C LYS A 84 -3.24 11.65 6.00
N VAL A 85 -4.09 10.72 5.57
CA VAL A 85 -5.22 10.21 6.35
C VAL A 85 -5.04 8.74 6.68
N SER A 86 -4.69 8.45 7.94
CA SER A 86 -4.82 7.12 8.53
C SER A 86 -6.17 6.99 9.27
N ARG A 87 -6.43 5.85 9.93
CA ARG A 87 -7.72 5.56 10.58
C ARG A 87 -8.13 6.62 11.61
N ARG A 88 -7.17 7.10 12.43
CA ARG A 88 -7.43 8.15 13.43
C ARG A 88 -7.79 9.50 12.80
N ASP A 89 -7.38 9.73 11.56
CA ASP A 89 -7.54 10.98 10.84
C ASP A 89 -8.86 11.02 10.04
N LEU A 90 -9.50 9.87 9.79
CA LEU A 90 -10.74 9.77 9.01
C LEU A 90 -11.83 10.69 9.56
N ALA A 91 -12.15 10.57 10.85
CA ALA A 91 -13.22 11.34 11.47
C ALA A 91 -13.00 12.87 11.39
N PRO A 92 -11.85 13.43 11.81
CA PRO A 92 -11.63 14.87 11.74
C PRO A 92 -11.57 15.40 10.30
N VAL A 93 -10.99 14.67 9.35
CA VAL A 93 -10.90 15.10 7.93
C VAL A 93 -12.28 15.10 7.29
N LEU A 94 -13.09 14.06 7.53
CA LEU A 94 -14.47 13.98 7.05
C LEU A 94 -15.34 15.10 7.65
N ALA A 95 -15.24 15.35 8.95
CA ALA A 95 -16.03 16.35 9.65
C ALA A 95 -15.76 17.77 9.13
N ARG A 96 -14.50 18.11 8.88
CA ARG A 96 -14.10 19.41 8.31
C ARG A 96 -14.23 19.49 6.79
N ARG A 97 -14.70 18.42 6.14
CA ARG A 97 -14.83 18.32 4.68
C ARG A 97 -13.52 18.57 3.92
N GLY A 98 -12.39 18.19 4.51
CA GLY A 98 -11.07 18.39 3.92
C GLY A 98 -10.77 17.41 2.78
N LEU A 99 -9.76 17.76 1.98
CA LEU A 99 -9.13 16.85 1.02
C LEU A 99 -8.10 15.97 1.74
N GLY A 100 -8.15 14.66 1.49
CA GLY A 100 -7.29 13.71 2.18
C GLY A 100 -6.87 12.53 1.31
N ALA A 101 -5.57 12.26 1.31
CA ALA A 101 -4.97 11.08 0.73
C ALA A 101 -4.95 9.96 1.78
N THR A 102 -5.55 8.82 1.46
CA THR A 102 -5.71 7.70 2.39
C THR A 102 -4.45 6.84 2.42
N THR A 103 -3.97 6.47 3.61
CA THR A 103 -2.90 5.45 3.77
C THR A 103 -3.50 4.06 3.60
N VAL A 104 -2.67 3.01 3.52
CA VAL A 104 -3.12 1.61 3.54
C VAL A 104 -4.19 1.35 4.60
N ALA A 105 -3.98 1.75 5.86
CA ALA A 105 -4.96 1.57 6.93
C ALA A 105 -6.35 2.16 6.61
N ALA A 106 -6.41 3.38 6.10
CA ALA A 106 -7.67 4.04 5.76
C ALA A 106 -8.27 3.48 4.46
N THR A 107 -7.44 3.18 3.46
CA THR A 107 -7.87 2.56 2.20
C THR A 107 -8.49 1.20 2.44
N VAL A 108 -7.87 0.34 3.25
CA VAL A 108 -8.39 -0.99 3.62
C VAL A 108 -9.74 -0.88 4.34
N GLU A 109 -9.89 0.04 5.30
CA GLU A 109 -11.17 0.25 5.99
C GLU A 109 -12.27 0.73 5.04
N ILE A 110 -11.98 1.64 4.12
CA ILE A 110 -12.96 2.16 3.16
C ILE A 110 -13.29 1.10 2.09
N ALA A 111 -12.29 0.37 1.59
CA ALA A 111 -12.45 -0.71 0.62
C ALA A 111 -13.38 -1.81 1.15
N ALA A 112 -13.13 -2.28 2.38
CA ALA A 112 -13.98 -3.27 3.04
C ALA A 112 -15.43 -2.78 3.17
N ARG A 113 -15.64 -1.53 3.61
CA ARG A 113 -16.98 -0.91 3.69
C ARG A 113 -17.67 -0.76 2.33
N ALA A 114 -16.91 -0.66 1.25
CA ALA A 114 -17.42 -0.60 -0.11
C ALA A 114 -17.63 -1.98 -0.75
N GLY A 115 -17.26 -3.08 -0.07
CA GLY A 115 -17.34 -4.43 -0.61
C GLY A 115 -16.20 -4.79 -1.59
N ILE A 116 -15.07 -4.10 -1.52
CA ILE A 116 -13.87 -4.38 -2.31
C ILE A 116 -12.91 -5.23 -1.48
N SER A 117 -12.57 -6.43 -1.99
CA SER A 117 -11.77 -7.42 -1.27
C SER A 117 -10.27 -7.43 -1.62
N VAL A 118 -9.84 -6.68 -2.63
CA VAL A 118 -8.43 -6.64 -3.07
C VAL A 118 -7.97 -5.19 -3.20
N MET A 119 -6.77 -4.92 -2.67
CA MET A 119 -6.09 -3.64 -2.76
C MET A 119 -4.66 -3.85 -3.26
N ALA A 120 -4.17 -2.94 -4.10
CA ALA A 120 -2.76 -2.84 -4.44
C ALA A 120 -2.12 -1.59 -3.80
N THR A 121 -0.87 -1.74 -3.37
CA THR A 121 -0.02 -0.63 -2.91
C THR A 121 1.45 -0.93 -3.21
N GLY A 122 2.34 0.03 -2.97
CA GLY A 122 3.78 -0.20 -3.11
C GLY A 122 4.28 -1.10 -1.99
N GLY A 123 4.12 -0.66 -0.74
CA GLY A 123 4.58 -1.36 0.45
C GLY A 123 3.75 -0.93 1.65
N ILE A 124 3.46 -1.88 2.55
CA ILE A 124 2.71 -1.55 3.78
C ILE A 124 3.60 -0.77 4.76
N GLY A 125 2.99 -0.03 5.68
CA GLY A 125 3.64 0.35 6.94
C GLY A 125 3.87 -0.87 7.84
N GLY A 126 4.55 -0.68 8.95
CA GLY A 126 4.89 -1.74 9.88
C GLY A 126 5.49 -1.20 11.17
N VAL A 127 6.25 -2.03 11.86
CA VAL A 127 7.00 -1.62 13.05
C VAL A 127 8.22 -0.81 12.60
N HIS A 128 8.39 0.40 13.12
CA HIS A 128 9.58 1.20 12.81
C HIS A 128 10.83 0.63 13.48
N ARG A 129 12.02 0.91 12.94
CA ARG A 129 13.28 0.54 13.59
C ARG A 129 13.39 1.23 14.96
N GLY A 130 13.60 0.46 16.02
CA GLY A 130 13.51 0.94 17.42
C GLY A 130 12.09 0.96 17.99
N GLY A 131 11.11 0.42 17.26
CA GLY A 131 9.69 0.33 17.63
C GLY A 131 9.44 -0.45 18.91
N GLU A 132 10.32 -1.39 19.27
CA GLU A 132 10.29 -2.14 20.52
C GLU A 132 10.47 -1.25 21.76
N ARG A 133 11.03 -0.04 21.59
CA ARG A 133 11.16 0.97 22.65
C ARG A 133 10.18 2.14 22.46
N SER A 134 10.02 2.60 21.22
CA SER A 134 9.25 3.81 20.92
C SER A 134 7.75 3.57 20.78
N PHE A 135 7.33 2.31 20.56
CA PHE A 135 5.98 1.93 20.15
C PHE A 135 5.52 2.62 18.84
N ASP A 136 6.46 3.01 17.99
CA ASP A 136 6.16 3.54 16.66
C ASP A 136 5.82 2.40 15.69
N GLU A 137 4.54 2.06 15.66
CA GLU A 137 3.95 1.01 14.83
C GLU A 137 2.87 1.60 13.91
N SER A 138 2.90 1.23 12.63
CA SER A 138 1.87 1.66 11.68
C SER A 138 0.51 1.06 11.99
N ALA A 139 -0.52 1.91 11.99
CA ALA A 139 -1.93 1.50 12.06
C ALA A 139 -2.37 0.59 10.88
N ASP A 140 -1.54 0.43 9.85
CA ASP A 140 -1.78 -0.50 8.74
C ASP A 140 -1.93 -1.94 9.24
N LEU A 141 -1.11 -2.36 10.21
CA LEU A 141 -1.08 -3.75 10.70
C LEU A 141 -2.42 -4.13 11.34
N GLU A 142 -2.92 -3.29 12.25
CA GLU A 142 -4.24 -3.50 12.85
C GLU A 142 -5.40 -3.36 11.85
N ALA A 143 -5.27 -2.46 10.86
CA ALA A 143 -6.30 -2.28 9.85
C ALA A 143 -6.46 -3.54 8.99
N ILE A 144 -5.34 -4.12 8.55
CA ILE A 144 -5.32 -5.38 7.79
C ILE A 144 -5.87 -6.52 8.64
N ALA A 145 -5.50 -6.61 9.92
CA ALA A 145 -6.01 -7.63 10.83
C ALA A 145 -7.53 -7.63 10.99
N ARG A 146 -8.17 -6.45 10.89
CA ARG A 146 -9.59 -6.26 11.20
C ARG A 146 -10.51 -6.17 9.98
N GLN A 147 -9.98 -6.17 8.77
CA GLN A 147 -10.75 -5.91 7.55
C GLN A 147 -10.53 -7.02 6.53
N PRO A 148 -11.59 -7.58 5.91
CA PRO A 148 -11.47 -8.65 4.94
C PRO A 148 -11.00 -8.13 3.57
N VAL A 149 -9.76 -7.68 3.50
CA VAL A 149 -9.09 -7.17 2.29
C VAL A 149 -7.73 -7.83 2.14
N CYS A 150 -7.47 -8.33 0.93
CA CYS A 150 -6.14 -8.75 0.50
C CYS A 150 -5.33 -7.54 0.08
N VAL A 151 -4.22 -7.29 0.76
CA VAL A 151 -3.27 -6.23 0.42
C VAL A 151 -2.10 -6.83 -0.36
N VAL A 152 -2.00 -6.48 -1.63
CA VAL A 152 -0.90 -6.87 -2.52
C VAL A 152 0.15 -5.77 -2.51
N CYS A 153 1.38 -6.11 -2.12
CA CYS A 153 2.47 -5.16 -1.97
C CYS A 153 3.85 -5.82 -2.14
N ALA A 154 4.92 -5.02 -2.19
CA ALA A 154 6.30 -5.51 -2.19
C ALA A 154 6.85 -5.69 -0.76
N GLY A 155 6.02 -6.21 0.14
CA GLY A 155 6.31 -6.31 1.58
C GLY A 155 6.13 -4.98 2.33
N ALA A 156 6.72 -4.90 3.52
CA ALA A 156 6.80 -3.66 4.27
C ALA A 156 7.95 -2.79 3.74
N LYS A 157 7.82 -1.46 3.84
CA LYS A 157 8.84 -0.52 3.35
C LYS A 157 10.19 -0.78 4.03
N LEU A 158 11.28 -0.79 3.25
CA LEU A 158 12.65 -1.08 3.74
C LEU A 158 13.10 -0.26 4.96
N VAL A 159 12.57 0.96 5.09
CA VAL A 159 12.86 1.89 6.20
C VAL A 159 12.35 1.41 7.57
N LEU A 160 11.58 0.32 7.59
CA LEU A 160 10.97 -0.28 8.78
C LEU A 160 11.84 -1.41 9.35
N ASP A 161 11.42 -1.94 10.48
CA ASP A 161 11.93 -3.20 11.03
C ASP A 161 11.08 -4.35 10.49
N LEU A 162 11.62 -5.09 9.51
CA LEU A 162 10.88 -6.13 8.82
C LEU A 162 10.66 -7.37 9.70
N ALA A 163 11.61 -7.69 10.58
CA ALA A 163 11.49 -8.82 11.48
C ALA A 163 10.40 -8.58 12.51
N LEU A 164 10.44 -7.41 13.20
CA LEU A 164 9.38 -7.03 14.13
C LEU A 164 8.01 -6.88 13.44
N THR A 165 7.99 -6.45 12.17
CA THR A 165 6.74 -6.38 11.39
C THR A 165 6.14 -7.77 11.15
N LEU A 166 6.97 -8.79 10.84
CA LEU A 166 6.49 -10.17 10.68
C LEU A 166 5.94 -10.73 12.00
N GLU A 167 6.69 -10.60 13.09
CA GLU A 167 6.25 -11.03 14.44
C GLU A 167 4.93 -10.38 14.85
N ARG A 168 4.77 -9.10 14.49
CA ARG A 168 3.56 -8.36 14.79
C ARG A 168 2.37 -8.81 13.95
N LEU A 169 2.58 -9.08 12.67
CA LEU A 169 1.55 -9.64 11.79
C LEU A 169 1.13 -11.04 12.23
N GLU A 170 2.08 -11.87 12.67
CA GLU A 170 1.82 -13.17 13.28
C GLU A 170 0.92 -13.02 14.52
N THR A 171 1.31 -12.16 15.45
CA THR A 171 0.54 -11.86 16.67
C THR A 171 -0.90 -11.41 16.36
N LEU A 172 -1.08 -10.65 15.29
CA LEU A 172 -2.38 -10.15 14.83
C LEU A 172 -3.17 -11.18 14.00
N GLY A 173 -2.62 -12.36 13.71
CA GLY A 173 -3.25 -13.40 12.91
C GLY A 173 -3.35 -13.05 11.42
N VAL A 174 -2.46 -12.19 10.92
CA VAL A 174 -2.40 -11.77 9.51
C VAL A 174 -1.35 -12.63 8.78
N PRO A 175 -1.76 -13.55 7.90
CA PRO A 175 -0.80 -14.29 7.10
C PRO A 175 -0.11 -13.38 6.09
N VAL A 176 1.20 -13.62 5.91
CA VAL A 176 2.02 -13.04 4.84
C VAL A 176 2.39 -14.15 3.88
N VAL A 177 1.91 -14.03 2.64
CA VAL A 177 2.09 -15.06 1.60
C VAL A 177 2.99 -14.52 0.51
N GLY A 178 4.11 -15.20 0.25
CA GLY A 178 5.01 -14.86 -0.85
C GLY A 178 4.43 -15.29 -2.20
N TYR A 179 4.41 -14.37 -3.17
CA TYR A 179 4.01 -14.65 -4.55
C TYR A 179 5.24 -15.02 -5.39
N GLY A 180 5.41 -16.31 -5.67
CA GLY A 180 6.57 -16.86 -6.37
C GLY A 180 7.89 -16.75 -5.57
N THR A 181 7.80 -16.59 -4.24
CA THR A 181 8.95 -16.43 -3.33
C THR A 181 8.64 -17.06 -1.98
N ASP A 182 9.66 -17.62 -1.32
CA ASP A 182 9.64 -18.13 0.06
C ASP A 182 10.29 -17.16 1.05
N GLU A 183 10.59 -15.95 0.59
CA GLU A 183 11.24 -14.91 1.36
C GLU A 183 10.47 -13.58 1.27
N LEU A 184 10.44 -12.83 2.37
CA LEU A 184 9.81 -11.53 2.43
C LEU A 184 10.59 -10.53 1.55
N PRO A 185 9.98 -9.94 0.51
CA PRO A 185 10.59 -8.82 -0.19
C PRO A 185 10.67 -7.59 0.70
N ALA A 186 11.78 -6.85 0.58
CA ALA A 186 12.06 -5.63 1.33
C ALA A 186 11.87 -4.40 0.45
N PHE A 187 10.67 -4.25 -0.13
CA PHE A 187 10.28 -3.12 -0.96
C PHE A 187 11.17 -2.95 -2.21
N TYR A 188 12.17 -2.07 -2.17
CA TYR A 188 13.14 -1.87 -3.28
C TYR A 188 14.14 -3.02 -3.41
N VAL A 189 14.31 -3.80 -2.33
CA VAL A 189 15.25 -4.90 -2.27
C VAL A 189 14.47 -6.20 -2.41
N ARG A 190 14.87 -7.04 -3.35
CA ARG A 190 14.15 -8.27 -3.69
C ARG A 190 14.11 -9.30 -2.55
N SER A 191 15.16 -9.35 -1.74
CA SER A 191 15.40 -10.36 -0.70
C SER A 191 15.82 -9.67 0.61
N SER A 192 15.04 -9.83 1.67
CA SER A 192 15.31 -9.33 3.02
C SER A 192 16.21 -10.23 3.87
N GLY A 193 16.28 -11.53 3.53
CA GLY A 193 16.81 -12.61 4.35
C GLY A 193 15.81 -13.22 5.34
N LEU A 194 14.56 -12.75 5.36
CA LEU A 194 13.50 -13.26 6.25
C LEU A 194 12.60 -14.24 5.51
N ARG A 195 12.60 -15.50 5.96
CA ARG A 195 11.78 -16.56 5.36
C ARG A 195 10.29 -16.34 5.66
N LEU A 196 9.44 -16.64 4.68
CA LEU A 196 7.99 -16.70 4.85
C LEU A 196 7.53 -18.16 5.02
N GLU A 197 6.51 -18.35 5.88
CA GLU A 197 5.90 -19.66 6.13
C GLU A 197 4.97 -20.12 4.99
N HIS A 198 4.52 -19.18 4.15
CA HIS A 198 3.54 -19.44 3.11
C HIS A 198 3.98 -18.87 1.77
N ARG A 199 3.79 -19.66 0.71
CA ARG A 199 4.12 -19.32 -0.67
C ARG A 199 3.04 -19.84 -1.62
N VAL A 200 2.78 -19.08 -2.68
CA VAL A 200 1.92 -19.46 -3.81
C VAL A 200 2.64 -19.13 -5.12
N GLU A 201 2.42 -19.92 -6.17
CA GLU A 201 3.11 -19.72 -7.46
C GLU A 201 2.35 -18.79 -8.42
N ASP A 202 1.03 -18.68 -8.27
CA ASP A 202 0.19 -17.95 -9.20
C ASP A 202 -1.05 -17.32 -8.54
N ALA A 203 -1.77 -16.50 -9.31
CA ALA A 203 -2.92 -15.75 -8.85
C ALA A 203 -4.11 -16.64 -8.45
N LEU A 204 -4.25 -17.85 -9.03
CA LEU A 204 -5.32 -18.77 -8.68
C LEU A 204 -5.05 -19.42 -7.32
N ALA A 205 -3.82 -19.85 -7.08
CA ALA A 205 -3.38 -20.34 -5.78
C ALA A 205 -3.49 -19.24 -4.72
N ALA A 206 -3.05 -18.02 -5.02
CA ALA A 206 -3.24 -16.86 -4.15
C ALA A 206 -4.72 -16.62 -3.83
N ALA A 207 -5.60 -16.60 -4.84
CA ALA A 207 -7.03 -16.37 -4.65
C ALA A 207 -7.71 -17.42 -3.76
N ARG A 208 -7.28 -18.69 -3.80
CA ARG A 208 -7.78 -19.74 -2.88
C ARG A 208 -7.44 -19.41 -1.43
N VAL A 209 -6.18 -19.08 -1.14
CA VAL A 209 -5.74 -18.72 0.23
C VAL A 209 -6.43 -17.43 0.70
N VAL A 210 -6.51 -16.43 -0.19
CA VAL A 210 -7.22 -15.18 0.09
C VAL A 210 -8.68 -15.45 0.43
N ARG A 211 -9.40 -16.25 -0.36
CA ARG A 211 -10.81 -16.59 -0.12
C ARG A 211 -11.03 -17.18 1.27
N GLU A 212 -10.19 -18.13 1.67
CA GLU A 212 -10.28 -18.75 3.01
C GLU A 212 -10.03 -17.72 4.12
N GLN A 213 -8.98 -16.90 4.00
CA GLN A 213 -8.67 -15.91 5.03
C GLN A 213 -9.76 -14.82 5.13
N LEU A 214 -10.25 -14.30 4.00
CA LEU A 214 -11.28 -13.26 4.01
C LEU A 214 -12.62 -13.78 4.57
N SER A 215 -12.92 -15.08 4.41
CA SER A 215 -14.13 -15.70 4.98
C SER A 215 -14.15 -15.68 6.51
N ARG A 216 -12.98 -15.54 7.15
CA ARG A 216 -12.80 -15.39 8.60
C ARG A 216 -12.99 -13.94 9.08
N GLY A 217 -13.23 -13.00 8.17
CA GLY A 217 -13.41 -11.57 8.48
C GLY A 217 -12.11 -10.80 8.71
N ALA A 218 -10.96 -11.37 8.34
CA ALA A 218 -9.63 -10.77 8.53
C ALA A 218 -8.88 -10.65 7.19
N GLY A 219 -7.90 -9.76 7.15
CA GLY A 219 -7.11 -9.50 5.95
C GLY A 219 -5.92 -10.43 5.80
N ILE A 220 -5.19 -10.22 4.70
CA ILE A 220 -4.01 -10.97 4.29
C ILE A 220 -3.05 -10.06 3.53
N VAL A 221 -1.75 -10.33 3.67
CA VAL A 221 -0.71 -9.68 2.85
C VAL A 221 -0.23 -10.68 1.81
N VAL A 222 -0.26 -10.29 0.53
CA VAL A 222 0.39 -11.01 -0.56
C VAL A 222 1.63 -10.21 -0.97
N ALA A 223 2.81 -10.76 -0.69
CA ALA A 223 4.09 -10.11 -0.88
C ALA A 223 4.70 -10.48 -2.25
N VAL A 224 4.85 -9.49 -3.12
CA VAL A 224 5.32 -9.63 -4.50
C VAL A 224 6.74 -9.06 -4.61
N PRO A 225 7.76 -9.86 -4.94
CA PRO A 225 9.12 -9.35 -5.06
C PRO A 225 9.27 -8.47 -6.29
N ILE A 226 9.92 -7.30 -6.12
CA ILE A 226 10.32 -6.44 -7.25
C ILE A 226 11.15 -7.23 -8.27
N ALA A 227 10.97 -6.96 -9.57
CA ALA A 227 11.72 -7.60 -10.63
C ALA A 227 13.24 -7.44 -10.43
N ALA A 228 14.01 -8.49 -10.73
CA ALA A 228 15.44 -8.52 -10.46
C ALA A 228 16.23 -7.39 -11.14
N GLY A 229 15.81 -6.98 -12.35
CA GLY A 229 16.45 -5.87 -13.09
C GLY A 229 16.17 -4.48 -12.53
N ASP A 230 15.12 -4.34 -11.71
CA ASP A 230 14.70 -3.06 -11.12
C ASP A 230 15.04 -2.95 -9.63
N ALA A 231 15.58 -4.02 -9.03
CA ALA A 231 15.90 -4.09 -7.61
C ALA A 231 17.16 -3.28 -7.27
N LEU A 232 17.16 -2.66 -6.08
CA LEU A 232 18.36 -2.08 -5.50
C LEU A 232 19.23 -3.17 -4.85
N ASP A 233 20.54 -2.91 -4.79
CA ASP A 233 21.42 -3.73 -3.97
C ASP A 233 21.07 -3.59 -2.49
N ARG A 234 21.01 -4.73 -1.79
CA ARG A 234 20.61 -4.77 -0.38
C ARG A 234 21.56 -3.99 0.52
N ARG A 235 22.88 -4.16 0.34
CA ARG A 235 23.88 -3.54 1.21
C ARG A 235 23.89 -2.03 1.00
N GLU A 236 23.80 -1.60 -0.25
CA GLU A 236 23.67 -0.19 -0.62
C GLU A 236 22.42 0.43 0.03
N ALA A 237 21.25 -0.17 -0.19
CA ALA A 237 19.99 0.37 0.30
C ALA A 237 19.93 0.42 1.83
N GLU A 238 20.41 -0.62 2.54
CA GLU A 238 20.49 -0.64 4.00
C GLU A 238 21.45 0.44 4.54
N ALA A 239 22.59 0.66 3.89
CA ALA A 239 23.52 1.71 4.28
C ALA A 239 22.93 3.12 4.11
N GLU A 240 22.10 3.34 3.08
CA GLU A 240 21.36 4.59 2.90
C GLU A 240 20.25 4.75 3.95
N VAL A 241 19.50 3.69 4.28
CA VAL A 241 18.48 3.72 5.34
C VAL A 241 19.10 4.06 6.68
N ALA A 242 20.25 3.44 7.03
CA ALA A 242 20.96 3.73 8.26
C ALA A 242 21.39 5.19 8.37
N ARG A 243 21.91 5.78 7.28
CA ARG A 243 22.26 7.20 7.21
C ARG A 243 21.03 8.09 7.35
N ALA A 244 19.96 7.80 6.61
CA ALA A 244 18.73 8.59 6.66
C ALA A 244 18.10 8.60 8.06
N LEU A 245 18.18 7.49 8.81
CA LEU A 245 17.71 7.41 10.19
C LEU A 245 18.52 8.29 11.15
N GLN A 246 19.86 8.29 11.01
CA GLN A 246 20.72 9.18 11.80
C GLN A 246 20.39 10.66 11.53
N THR A 247 20.18 11.01 10.26
CA THR A 247 19.78 12.37 9.88
C THR A 247 18.40 12.73 10.44
N ALA A 248 17.44 11.81 10.39
CA ALA A 248 16.10 12.02 10.97
C ALA A 248 16.18 12.28 12.48
N GLU A 249 17.02 11.53 13.20
CA GLU A 249 17.23 11.72 14.64
C GLU A 249 17.85 13.09 14.96
N GLN A 250 18.90 13.48 14.23
CA GLN A 250 19.56 14.79 14.37
C GLN A 250 18.60 15.95 14.10
N GLN A 251 17.66 15.79 13.16
CA GLN A 251 16.66 16.79 12.81
C GLN A 251 15.37 16.68 13.63
N GLY A 252 15.25 15.69 14.53
CA GLY A 252 14.06 15.48 15.34
C GLY A 252 12.80 15.05 14.56
N VAL A 253 12.96 14.47 13.37
CA VAL A 253 11.84 14.01 12.52
C VAL A 253 11.25 12.72 13.10
N ARG A 254 9.96 12.73 13.43
CA ARG A 254 9.27 11.61 14.12
C ARG A 254 7.84 11.39 13.61
N GLY A 255 7.27 10.24 13.97
CA GLY A 255 5.87 9.89 13.73
C GLY A 255 5.49 9.93 12.24
N ALA A 256 4.34 10.52 11.91
CA ALA A 256 3.79 10.49 10.56
C ALA A 256 4.70 11.10 9.47
N ALA A 257 5.62 11.98 9.86
CA ALA A 257 6.59 12.65 8.98
C ALA A 257 7.84 11.80 8.69
N LEU A 258 8.13 10.76 9.50
CA LEU A 258 9.35 9.97 9.38
C LEU A 258 9.41 9.19 8.07
N THR A 259 8.35 8.46 7.68
CA THR A 259 8.39 7.66 6.44
C THR A 259 8.60 8.53 5.19
N PRO A 260 7.85 9.62 4.94
CA PRO A 260 8.12 10.50 3.79
C PRO A 260 9.55 11.06 3.79
N PHE A 261 10.07 11.45 4.96
CA PHE A 261 11.44 11.94 5.09
C PHE A 261 12.47 10.88 4.66
N LEU A 262 12.37 9.65 5.18
CA LEU A 262 13.31 8.58 4.87
C LEU A 262 13.26 8.18 3.39
N LEU A 263 12.06 8.14 2.78
CA LEU A 263 11.92 7.85 1.34
C LEU A 263 12.52 8.97 0.47
N GLY A 264 12.40 10.23 0.88
CA GLY A 264 13.05 11.36 0.23
C GLY A 264 14.57 11.25 0.25
N GLN A 265 15.16 10.98 1.43
CA GLN A 265 16.61 10.79 1.57
C GLN A 265 17.13 9.64 0.69
N LEU A 266 16.41 8.52 0.63
CA LEU A 266 16.76 7.40 -0.26
C LEU A 266 16.66 7.77 -1.75
N SER A 267 15.67 8.59 -2.13
CA SER A 267 15.54 9.08 -3.51
C SER A 267 16.74 9.91 -3.92
N ASP A 268 17.14 10.85 -3.07
CA ASP A 268 18.27 11.74 -3.33
C ASP A 268 19.59 10.96 -3.40
N ALA A 269 19.83 10.08 -2.43
CA ALA A 269 21.08 9.33 -2.35
C ALA A 269 21.26 8.31 -3.50
N THR A 270 20.17 7.77 -4.03
CA THR A 270 20.22 6.78 -5.12
C THR A 270 20.19 7.41 -6.52
N GLY A 271 20.17 8.75 -6.61
CA GLY A 271 20.06 9.47 -7.90
C GLY A 271 18.78 9.13 -8.67
N GLY A 272 17.68 8.87 -7.95
CA GLY A 272 16.38 8.51 -8.54
C GLY A 272 16.17 7.03 -8.86
N ARG A 273 17.17 6.14 -8.64
CA ARG A 273 16.97 4.69 -8.83
C ARG A 273 15.89 4.12 -7.90
N SER A 274 15.80 4.57 -6.65
CA SER A 274 14.74 4.12 -5.74
C SER A 274 13.34 4.56 -6.19
N LEU A 275 13.22 5.74 -6.82
CA LEU A 275 11.96 6.18 -7.44
C LEU A 275 11.58 5.28 -8.62
N ALA A 276 12.53 4.96 -9.50
CA ALA A 276 12.30 4.04 -10.62
C ALA A 276 11.87 2.65 -10.13
N ALA A 277 12.56 2.12 -9.11
CA ALA A 277 12.21 0.87 -8.45
C ALA A 277 10.80 0.91 -7.83
N ASN A 278 10.44 2.03 -7.17
CA ASN A 278 9.11 2.25 -6.60
C ASN A 278 8.01 2.19 -7.67
N LEU A 279 8.22 2.85 -8.81
CA LEU A 279 7.27 2.84 -9.92
C LEU A 279 7.13 1.44 -10.53
N SER A 280 8.24 0.70 -10.65
CA SER A 280 8.21 -0.68 -11.16
C SER A 280 7.42 -1.61 -10.23
N LEU A 281 7.75 -1.63 -8.93
CA LEU A 281 7.04 -2.47 -7.96
C LEU A 281 5.56 -2.09 -7.84
N LEU A 282 5.20 -0.80 -7.91
CA LEU A 282 3.81 -0.36 -7.85
C LEU A 282 2.99 -0.97 -9.00
N ARG A 283 3.52 -0.95 -10.23
CA ARG A 283 2.88 -1.55 -11.41
C ARG A 283 2.79 -3.06 -11.29
N ALA A 284 3.86 -3.73 -10.84
CA ALA A 284 3.86 -5.17 -10.64
C ALA A 284 2.78 -5.60 -9.63
N ASN A 285 2.68 -4.89 -8.50
CA ASN A 285 1.68 -5.15 -7.47
C ASN A 285 0.25 -4.92 -7.99
N ALA A 286 0.02 -3.86 -8.77
CA ALA A 286 -1.28 -3.59 -9.40
C ALA A 286 -1.70 -4.71 -10.35
N ARG A 287 -0.76 -5.26 -11.14
CA ARG A 287 -1.02 -6.40 -12.04
C ARG A 287 -1.39 -7.67 -11.26
N VAL A 288 -0.60 -8.03 -10.24
CA VAL A 288 -0.87 -9.21 -9.41
C VAL A 288 -2.21 -9.05 -8.67
N ALA A 289 -2.51 -7.86 -8.15
CA ALA A 289 -3.80 -7.57 -7.52
C ALA A 289 -4.97 -7.74 -8.50
N ALA A 290 -4.83 -7.26 -9.74
CA ALA A 290 -5.84 -7.45 -10.76
C ALA A 290 -6.07 -8.93 -11.09
N GLN A 291 -5.00 -9.71 -11.22
CA GLN A 291 -5.08 -11.15 -11.46
C GLN A 291 -5.76 -11.90 -10.30
N ILE A 292 -5.42 -11.56 -9.05
CA ILE A 292 -6.06 -12.13 -7.85
C ILE A 292 -7.54 -11.76 -7.80
N ALA A 293 -7.88 -10.49 -8.06
CA ALA A 293 -9.27 -10.02 -8.05
C ALA A 293 -10.13 -10.74 -9.10
N LEU A 294 -9.59 -11.01 -10.30
CA LEU A 294 -10.27 -11.83 -11.31
C LEU A 294 -10.46 -13.27 -10.85
N ALA A 295 -9.41 -13.90 -10.32
CA ALA A 295 -9.48 -15.27 -9.83
C ALA A 295 -10.44 -15.43 -8.65
N LEU A 296 -10.66 -14.39 -7.85
CA LEU A 296 -11.66 -14.35 -6.78
C LEU A 296 -13.10 -14.23 -7.31
N ALA A 297 -13.30 -13.65 -8.48
CA ALA A 297 -14.63 -13.45 -9.09
C ALA A 297 -15.18 -14.70 -9.80
N ILE A 298 -14.37 -15.78 -9.88
CA ILE A 298 -14.73 -17.11 -10.40
C ILE A 298 -15.26 -17.98 -9.26
#